data_AF-E9KJP7-F1
#
_entry.id   AF-E9KJP7-F1
#
_cell.length_a   1.000
_cell.length_b   1.000
_cell.length_c   1.000
_cell.angle_alpha   90.00
_cell.angle_beta   90.00
_cell.angle_gamma   90.00
#
_symmetry.space_group_name_H-M   'P 1'
#
loop_
_entity.id
_entity.type
_entity.pdbx_description
1 polymer ?
#
loop_
_entity_poly.entity_id
_entity_poly.type
_entity_poly.pdbx_seq_one_letter_code
_entity_poly.pdbx_strand_id
1 'polypeptide(L)'
;AELRRSGVLWWARPDSKTQVTCEYRMQKGACVPLRVHTIVISAQHSEDVSIEQLRSDLMEHVVKSVVPHQYLDDKTVYHIQPSGKFVIGGPQGDAGLTGRKIIVDTYGGWGAHGGGAFSGKDFSKVDRSAAYAARW
;
A
#
# COMPACT_ATOMS: atom_id res chain seq x y z
N ALA A 1 5.74 -6.70 3.83
CA ALA A 1 6.76 -6.58 4.90
C ALA A 1 6.93 -7.87 5.69
N GLU A 2 5.84 -8.50 6.13
CA GLU A 2 5.83 -9.77 6.86
C GLU A 2 6.59 -10.89 6.13
N LEU A 3 6.19 -11.21 4.90
CA LEU A 3 6.80 -12.30 4.13
C LEU A 3 8.30 -12.12 3.88
N ARG A 4 8.75 -10.87 3.73
CA ARG A 4 10.18 -10.53 3.66
C ARG A 4 10.91 -10.86 4.96
N ARG A 5 10.36 -10.47 6.11
CA ARG A 5 10.99 -10.69 7.43
C ARG A 5 10.98 -12.17 7.82
N SER A 6 9.94 -12.91 7.39
CA SER A 6 9.87 -14.36 7.59
C SER A 6 10.78 -15.17 6.66
N GLY A 7 11.31 -14.56 5.59
CA GLY A 7 12.11 -15.24 4.58
C GLY A 7 11.33 -15.93 3.45
N VAL A 8 9.98 -16.01 3.53
CA VAL A 8 9.15 -16.57 2.45
C VAL A 8 9.39 -15.86 1.12
N LEU A 9 9.40 -14.52 1.13
CA LEU A 9 9.85 -13.72 -0.03
C LEU A 9 11.29 -13.28 0.19
N TRP A 10 12.22 -14.23 0.13
CA TRP A 10 13.66 -14.02 0.38
C TRP A 10 14.27 -12.90 -0.47
N TRP A 11 13.75 -12.72 -1.69
CA TRP A 11 14.24 -11.72 -2.65
C TRP A 11 13.73 -10.30 -2.36
N ALA A 12 12.71 -10.15 -1.52
CA ALA A 12 12.07 -8.86 -1.29
C ALA A 12 13.00 -7.94 -0.48
N ARG A 13 13.11 -6.68 -0.91
CA ARG A 13 13.84 -5.62 -0.20
C ARG A 13 12.86 -4.66 0.49
N PRO A 14 13.34 -3.73 1.34
CA PRO A 14 12.46 -2.97 2.23
C PRO A 14 11.53 -1.96 1.54
N ASP A 15 11.92 -1.36 0.41
CA ASP A 15 11.13 -0.33 -0.26
C ASP A 15 9.99 -0.94 -1.09
N SER A 16 8.77 -0.46 -0.89
CA SER A 16 7.60 -0.94 -1.62
C SER A 16 6.48 0.09 -1.62
N LYS A 17 5.68 0.07 -2.69
CA LYS A 17 4.49 0.90 -2.89
C LYS A 17 3.36 0.03 -3.43
N THR A 18 2.15 0.27 -2.94
CA THR A 18 0.94 -0.39 -3.41
C THR A 18 -0.16 0.63 -3.63
N GLN A 19 -1.00 0.39 -4.63
CA GLN A 19 -2.21 1.18 -4.88
C GLN A 19 -3.36 0.24 -5.24
N VAL A 20 -4.55 0.52 -4.71
CA VAL A 20 -5.76 -0.24 -4.99
C VAL A 20 -6.84 0.71 -5.44
N THR A 21 -7.39 0.46 -6.62
CA THR A 21 -8.59 1.13 -7.14
C THR A 21 -9.77 0.22 -6.88
N CYS A 22 -10.73 0.68 -6.08
CA CYS A 22 -11.96 -0.06 -5.79
C CYS A 22 -13.14 0.59 -6.51
N GLU A 23 -14.06 -0.24 -6.97
CA GLU A 23 -15.35 0.18 -7.52
C GLU A 23 -16.40 0.18 -6.41
N TYR A 24 -17.20 1.23 -6.35
CA TYR A 24 -18.19 1.43 -5.30
C TYR A 24 -19.55 1.81 -5.88
N ARG A 25 -20.60 1.44 -5.16
CA ARG A 25 -21.92 2.07 -5.30
C ARG A 25 -22.25 2.87 -4.05
N MET A 26 -22.93 4.00 -4.26
CA MET A 26 -23.48 4.79 -3.16
C MET A 26 -24.90 4.30 -2.85
N GLN A 27 -25.16 4.01 -1.58
CA GLN A 27 -26.47 3.62 -1.09
C GLN A 27 -26.84 4.44 0.13
N LYS A 28 -27.79 5.37 -0.02
CA LYS A 28 -28.25 6.26 1.06
C LYS A 28 -27.09 6.97 1.80
N GLY A 29 -26.10 7.44 1.05
CA GLY A 29 -24.90 8.08 1.59
C GLY A 29 -23.79 7.11 2.06
N ALA A 30 -24.06 5.82 2.18
CA ALA A 30 -23.04 4.81 2.45
C ALA A 30 -22.29 4.42 1.17
N CYS A 31 -20.97 4.25 1.28
CA CYS A 31 -20.12 3.77 0.21
C CYS A 31 -19.98 2.23 0.32
N VAL A 32 -20.53 1.49 -0.63
CA VAL A 32 -20.56 0.02 -0.61
C VAL A 32 -19.60 -0.52 -1.67
N PRO A 33 -18.52 -1.25 -1.29
CA PRO A 33 -17.58 -1.80 -2.25
C PRO A 33 -18.24 -2.89 -3.09
N LEU A 34 -17.97 -2.86 -4.39
CA LEU A 34 -18.46 -3.86 -5.34
C LEU A 34 -17.35 -4.84 -5.72
N ARG A 35 -16.19 -4.31 -6.08
CA ARG A 35 -15.03 -5.09 -6.55
C ARG A 35 -13.76 -4.26 -6.51
N VAL A 36 -12.63 -4.93 -6.62
CA VAL A 36 -11.34 -4.28 -6.89
C VAL A 36 -11.18 -4.14 -8.40
N HIS A 37 -11.02 -2.90 -8.86
CA HIS A 37 -10.82 -2.60 -10.28
C HIS A 37 -9.37 -2.79 -10.70
N THR A 38 -8.43 -2.25 -9.92
CA THR A 38 -7.00 -2.30 -10.27
C THR A 38 -6.15 -2.45 -9.02
N ILE A 39 -5.13 -3.30 -9.10
CA ILE A 39 -4.07 -3.41 -8.11
C ILE A 39 -2.74 -3.06 -8.77
N VAL A 40 -1.98 -2.17 -8.14
CA VAL A 40 -0.61 -1.81 -8.54
C VAL A 40 0.33 -2.18 -7.40
N ILE A 41 1.40 -2.90 -7.71
CA ILE A 41 2.46 -3.22 -6.74
C ILE A 41 3.82 -2.95 -7.40
N SER A 42 4.61 -2.12 -6.73
CA SER A 42 6.04 -1.93 -7.01
C SER A 42 6.83 -2.22 -5.73
N ALA A 43 7.54 -3.33 -5.69
CA ALA A 43 8.37 -3.79 -4.60
C ALA A 43 9.83 -3.85 -5.03
N GLN A 44 10.72 -3.32 -4.20
CA GLN A 44 12.15 -3.45 -4.38
C GLN A 44 12.56 -4.92 -4.22
N HIS A 45 13.50 -5.39 -5.03
CA HIS A 45 13.87 -6.81 -5.07
C HIS A 45 15.37 -7.04 -5.29
N SER A 46 15.84 -8.26 -5.01
CA SER A 46 17.19 -8.71 -5.38
C SER A 46 17.34 -8.82 -6.89
N GLU A 47 18.58 -8.75 -7.38
CA GLU A 47 18.89 -9.03 -8.80
C GLU A 47 18.70 -10.51 -9.16
N ASP A 48 18.70 -11.38 -8.14
CA ASP A 48 18.67 -12.84 -8.29
C ASP A 48 17.28 -13.43 -8.51
N VAL A 49 16.20 -12.63 -8.40
CA VAL A 49 14.84 -13.09 -8.68
C VAL A 49 14.42 -12.72 -10.09
N SER A 50 13.80 -13.66 -10.81
CA SER A 50 13.19 -13.37 -12.11
C SER A 50 11.91 -12.55 -11.93
N ILE A 51 11.55 -11.77 -12.95
CA ILE A 51 10.33 -10.95 -12.92
C ILE A 51 9.09 -11.84 -12.88
N GLU A 52 9.14 -12.99 -13.54
CA GLU A 52 8.08 -13.99 -13.59
C GLU A 52 7.82 -14.58 -12.20
N GLN A 53 8.88 -15.02 -11.50
CA GLN A 53 8.77 -15.54 -10.14
C GLN A 53 8.22 -14.47 -9.19
N LEU A 54 8.79 -13.27 -9.24
CA LEU A 54 8.36 -12.14 -8.42
C LEU A 54 6.85 -11.86 -8.61
N ARG A 55 6.39 -11.77 -9.87
CA ARG A 55 4.98 -11.51 -10.18
C ARG A 55 4.07 -12.62 -9.67
N SER A 56 4.46 -13.88 -9.84
CA SER A 56 3.74 -15.04 -9.33
C SER A 56 3.63 -15.01 -7.81
N ASP A 57 4.75 -14.78 -7.13
CA ASP A 57 4.84 -14.73 -5.67
C ASP A 57 3.97 -13.61 -5.08
N LEU A 58 4.01 -12.40 -5.67
CA LEU A 58 3.17 -11.30 -5.21
C LEU A 58 1.68 -11.58 -5.47
N MET A 59 1.33 -12.25 -6.56
CA MET A 59 -0.05 -12.63 -6.81
C MET A 59 -0.55 -13.63 -5.75
N GLU A 60 0.20 -14.71 -5.51
CA GLU A 60 -0.23 -15.81 -4.65
C GLU A 60 -0.16 -15.44 -3.16
N HIS A 61 1.00 -14.98 -2.71
CA HIS A 61 1.27 -14.77 -1.29
C HIS A 61 0.85 -13.40 -0.77
N VAL A 62 0.59 -12.42 -1.65
CA VAL A 62 0.18 -11.07 -1.23
C VAL A 62 -1.23 -10.74 -1.68
N VAL A 63 -1.51 -10.73 -2.97
CA VAL A 63 -2.81 -10.28 -3.48
C VAL A 63 -3.94 -11.21 -3.03
N LYS A 64 -3.85 -12.50 -3.35
CA LYS A 64 -4.89 -13.49 -3.00
C LYS A 64 -5.01 -13.74 -1.50
N SER A 65 -3.93 -13.51 -0.75
CA SER A 65 -3.90 -13.68 0.70
C SER A 65 -4.55 -12.52 1.46
N VAL A 66 -4.54 -11.30 0.89
CA VAL A 66 -5.04 -10.08 1.55
C VAL A 66 -6.39 -9.63 1.03
N VAL A 67 -6.61 -9.69 -0.28
CA VAL A 67 -7.86 -9.20 -0.88
C VAL A 67 -8.90 -10.31 -0.85
N PRO A 68 -10.07 -10.11 -0.22
CA PRO A 68 -11.13 -11.11 -0.21
C PRO A 68 -11.53 -11.52 -1.62
N HIS A 69 -11.61 -12.83 -1.87
CA HIS A 69 -11.86 -13.39 -3.21
C HIS A 69 -13.13 -12.84 -3.87
N GLN A 70 -14.17 -12.54 -3.10
CA GLN A 70 -15.43 -11.96 -3.58
C GLN A 70 -15.28 -10.60 -4.28
N TYR A 71 -14.16 -9.90 -4.09
CA TYR A 71 -13.88 -8.62 -4.75
C TYR A 71 -12.90 -8.76 -5.93
N LEU A 72 -12.39 -9.96 -6.20
CA LEU A 72 -11.51 -10.25 -7.33
C LEU A 72 -12.28 -11.01 -8.41
N ASP A 73 -12.09 -10.61 -9.66
CA ASP A 73 -12.71 -11.24 -10.83
C ASP A 73 -11.78 -11.23 -12.05
N ASP A 74 -12.26 -11.81 -13.15
CA ASP A 74 -11.56 -11.90 -14.44
C ASP A 74 -11.24 -10.54 -15.08
N LYS A 75 -11.93 -9.47 -14.66
CA LYS A 75 -11.73 -8.10 -15.13
C LYS A 75 -10.80 -7.28 -14.24
N THR A 76 -10.33 -7.84 -13.13
CA THR A 76 -9.43 -7.13 -12.22
C THR A 76 -8.08 -6.92 -12.90
N VAL A 77 -7.65 -5.67 -12.96
CA VAL A 77 -6.40 -5.28 -13.63
C VAL A 77 -5.24 -5.36 -12.64
N TYR A 78 -4.16 -6.04 -13.02
CA TYR A 78 -2.97 -6.19 -12.17
C TYR A 78 -1.74 -5.57 -12.83
N HIS A 79 -1.18 -4.54 -12.19
CA HIS A 79 0.10 -3.94 -12.55
C HIS A 79 1.15 -4.33 -11.50
N ILE A 80 1.75 -5.51 -11.66
CA ILE A 80 2.77 -6.02 -10.74
C ILE A 80 4.16 -5.82 -11.36
N GLN A 81 5.01 -5.04 -10.69
CA GLN A 81 6.29 -4.55 -11.21
C GLN A 81 6.16 -3.97 -12.62
N PRO A 82 5.35 -2.91 -12.84
CA PRO A 82 5.19 -2.32 -14.15
C PRO A 82 6.49 -1.69 -14.69
N SER A 83 7.40 -1.26 -13.80
CA SER A 83 8.72 -0.73 -14.18
C SER A 83 9.70 -1.80 -14.65
N GLY A 84 9.35 -3.10 -14.55
CA GLY A 84 10.28 -4.20 -14.75
C GLY A 84 11.20 -4.36 -13.54
N LYS A 85 12.35 -3.66 -13.53
CA LYS A 85 13.35 -3.79 -12.47
C LYS A 85 13.23 -2.68 -11.43
N PHE A 86 13.33 -3.05 -10.16
CA PHE A 86 13.41 -2.14 -9.02
C PHE A 86 14.41 -2.67 -7.98
N VAL A 87 15.70 -2.55 -8.30
CA VAL A 87 16.80 -3.09 -7.48
C VAL A 87 17.31 -2.05 -6.48
N ILE A 88 17.56 -0.84 -6.97
CA ILE A 88 17.98 0.33 -6.18
C ILE A 88 16.73 0.98 -5.62
N GLY A 89 16.67 1.16 -4.29
CA GLY A 89 15.52 1.72 -3.59
C GLY A 89 15.91 2.26 -2.22
N GLY A 90 14.93 2.70 -1.44
CA GLY A 90 15.18 3.39 -0.17
C GLY A 90 15.88 4.75 -0.39
N PRO A 91 16.66 5.25 0.59
CA PRO A 91 17.28 6.58 0.49
C PRO A 91 18.22 6.78 -0.69
N GLN A 92 18.77 5.68 -1.25
CA GLN A 92 19.59 5.73 -2.45
C GLN A 92 18.76 6.07 -3.71
N GLY A 93 17.49 5.67 -3.73
CA GLY A 93 16.59 5.89 -4.87
C GLY A 93 15.73 7.14 -4.76
N ASP A 94 15.35 7.57 -3.54
CA ASP A 94 14.49 8.72 -3.31
C ASP A 94 14.68 9.27 -1.88
N ALA A 95 14.75 10.59 -1.73
CA ALA A 95 14.99 11.23 -0.44
C ALA A 95 13.73 11.14 0.47
N GLY A 96 13.92 10.63 1.68
CA GLY A 96 12.85 10.50 2.68
C GLY A 96 12.79 11.70 3.63
N LEU A 97 11.58 12.18 3.94
CA LEU A 97 11.35 13.19 4.98
C LEU A 97 10.15 12.80 5.84
N THR A 98 10.23 13.10 7.14
CA THR A 98 9.13 12.95 8.09
C THR A 98 7.89 13.71 7.62
N GLY A 99 6.71 13.11 7.75
CA GLY A 99 5.44 13.77 7.42
C GLY A 99 5.12 13.90 5.94
N ARG A 100 5.76 13.12 5.06
CA ARG A 100 5.48 13.12 3.60
C ARG A 100 4.54 12.00 3.14
N LYS A 101 3.88 11.32 4.09
CA LYS A 101 2.92 10.23 3.84
C LYS A 101 1.60 10.41 4.60
N ILE A 102 1.21 11.65 4.93
CA ILE A 102 0.04 11.95 5.78
C ILE A 102 -1.29 11.37 5.29
N ILE A 103 -1.49 11.22 3.98
CA ILE A 103 -2.72 10.59 3.44
C ILE A 103 -2.67 9.06 3.54
N VAL A 104 -1.47 8.47 3.45
CA VAL A 104 -1.26 7.05 3.72
C VAL A 104 -1.44 6.75 5.21
N ASP A 105 -0.99 7.66 6.08
CA ASP A 105 -1.12 7.55 7.54
C ASP A 105 -2.57 7.69 8.05
N THR A 106 -3.50 8.15 7.19
CA THR A 106 -4.89 8.43 7.57
C THR A 106 -5.88 7.62 6.76
N TYR A 107 -6.60 8.25 5.83
CA TYR A 107 -7.82 7.69 5.25
C TYR A 107 -7.71 7.44 3.74
N GLY A 108 -6.49 7.48 3.17
CA GLY A 108 -6.27 7.14 1.76
C GLY A 108 -7.03 8.03 0.77
N GLY A 109 -7.29 9.29 1.14
CA GLY A 109 -8.05 10.27 0.35
C GLY A 109 -9.53 10.38 0.71
N TRP A 110 -10.06 9.47 1.53
CA TRP A 110 -11.43 9.57 2.06
C TRP A 110 -11.52 10.58 3.23
N GLY A 111 -12.72 11.12 3.45
CA GLY A 111 -12.95 12.12 4.50
C GLY A 111 -12.21 13.42 4.20
N ALA A 112 -11.35 13.85 5.13
CA ALA A 112 -10.53 15.04 4.99
C ALA A 112 -9.25 14.93 5.83
N HIS A 113 -8.28 15.83 5.58
CA HIS A 113 -7.03 15.91 6.34
C HIS A 113 -6.68 17.36 6.66
N GLY A 114 -6.38 17.67 7.92
CA GLY A 114 -6.07 19.04 8.39
C GLY A 114 -4.66 19.56 8.08
N GLY A 115 -3.77 18.68 7.60
CA GLY A 115 -2.44 19.02 7.09
C GLY A 115 -1.27 18.67 8.02
N GLY A 116 -1.52 18.49 9.32
CA GLY A 116 -0.49 18.14 10.30
C GLY A 116 0.01 16.70 10.19
N ALA A 117 1.33 16.52 10.16
CA ALA A 117 1.96 15.19 10.28
C ALA A 117 1.93 14.66 11.72
N PHE A 118 1.97 13.34 11.92
CA PHE A 118 1.93 12.70 13.25
C PHE A 118 3.30 12.34 13.82
N SER A 119 4.14 11.67 13.03
CA SER A 119 5.42 11.11 13.50
C SER A 119 6.39 12.19 13.98
N GLY A 120 7.10 11.92 15.07
CA GLY A 120 8.03 12.86 15.70
C GLY A 120 7.39 13.87 16.66
N LYS A 121 6.08 13.80 16.90
CA LYS A 121 5.35 14.68 17.82
C LYS A 121 4.85 13.92 19.05
N ASP A 122 5.06 14.49 20.24
CA ASP A 122 4.48 14.00 21.49
C ASP A 122 2.98 14.34 21.57
N PHE A 123 2.28 13.75 22.55
CA PHE A 123 0.82 13.83 22.65
C PHE A 123 0.27 15.25 22.89
N SER A 124 1.08 16.21 23.35
CA SER A 124 0.65 17.60 23.50
C SER A 124 0.39 18.29 22.15
N LYS A 125 0.89 17.74 21.03
CA LYS A 125 0.72 18.32 19.69
C LYS A 125 -0.61 17.84 19.12
N VAL A 126 -1.56 18.76 19.04
CA VAL A 126 -2.95 18.49 18.64
C VAL A 126 -3.10 17.90 17.25
N ASP A 127 -2.14 18.14 16.35
CA ASP A 127 -2.08 17.47 15.05
C ASP A 127 -2.18 15.94 15.18
N ARG A 128 -1.60 15.37 16.26
CA ARG A 128 -1.61 13.94 16.53
C ARG A 128 -2.73 13.55 17.49
N SER A 129 -2.77 14.14 18.68
CA SER A 129 -3.70 13.71 19.74
C SER A 129 -5.15 14.01 19.39
N ALA A 130 -5.45 15.18 18.81
CA ALA A 130 -6.82 15.51 18.42
C ALA A 130 -7.24 14.72 17.17
N ALA A 131 -6.33 14.44 16.23
CA ALA A 131 -6.64 13.56 15.10
C ALA A 131 -6.99 12.13 15.56
N TYR A 132 -6.28 11.61 16.58
CA TYR A 132 -6.61 10.31 17.17
C TYR A 132 -7.93 10.35 17.93
N ALA A 133 -8.18 11.41 18.71
CA ALA A 133 -9.45 11.58 19.42
C ALA A 133 -10.65 11.73 18.47
N ALA A 134 -10.47 12.36 17.30
CA ALA A 134 -11.51 12.47 16.28
C ALA A 134 -11.75 11.15 15.51
N ARG A 135 -10.77 10.23 15.51
CA ARG A 135 -10.91 8.90 14.93
C ARG A 135 -11.63 7.91 15.86
N TRP A 136 -11.46 8.07 17.16
CA TRP A 136 -11.98 7.18 18.20
C TRP A 136 -13.51 7.12 18.20
#